data_AF-A0A1W9J413-F1
#
_entry.id   AF-A0A1W9J413-F1
#
_cell.length_a   1.000
_cell.length_b   1.000
_cell.length_c   1.000
_cell.angle_alpha   90.00
_cell.angle_beta   90.00
_cell.angle_gamma   90.00
#
_symmetry.space_group_name_H-M   'P 1'
#
loop_
_entity.id
_entity.type
_entity.pdbx_description
1 polymer ?
#
loop_
_entity_poly.entity_id
_entity_poly.type
_entity_poly.pdbx_seq_one_letter_code
_entity_poly.pdbx_strand_id
1 'polypeptide(L)'
;MTEAVQQEEPLFGVIAEVAGRDKQLILLNLTFGRLIDEVVKPYDTEEAFFIDGVPVTRNKISRIKIISLTQRFRNGIRQLERGLTQMDNQTQKIYGEQYDTRFEHVLRTSAEDVTSQVVKAYNQAVKPSLKDYLPKREELISGATTIFVEAMKALAR
;
A
#
# COMPACT_ATOMS: atom_id res chain seq x y z
N MET A 1 21.11 23.71 -16.62
CA MET A 1 21.10 23.08 -15.28
C MET A 1 19.92 22.14 -15.27
N THR A 2 20.15 20.84 -15.37
CA THR A 2 19.09 19.84 -15.40
C THR A 2 18.69 19.60 -13.95
N GLU A 3 17.54 20.12 -13.53
CA GLU A 3 16.97 19.79 -12.22
C GLU A 3 16.73 18.28 -12.21
N ALA A 4 17.49 17.57 -11.39
CA ALA A 4 17.17 16.20 -11.04
C ALA A 4 15.81 16.26 -10.35
N VAL A 5 14.75 15.86 -11.06
CA VAL A 5 13.45 15.62 -10.45
C VAL A 5 13.70 14.58 -9.37
N GLN A 6 13.70 15.02 -8.11
CA GLN A 6 13.73 14.15 -6.95
C GLN A 6 12.49 13.26 -7.06
N GLN A 7 12.66 12.05 -7.58
CA GLN A 7 11.60 11.05 -7.56
C GLN A 7 11.37 10.71 -6.09
N GLU A 8 10.28 11.24 -5.54
CA GLU A 8 9.80 10.82 -4.23
C GLU A 8 9.67 9.29 -4.20
N GLU A 9 10.09 8.69 -3.08
CA GLU A 9 9.98 7.26 -2.90
C GLU A 9 8.51 6.82 -3.08
N PRO A 10 8.24 5.77 -3.89
CA PRO A 10 6.88 5.29 -4.08
C PRO A 10 6.29 4.80 -2.76
N LEU A 11 5.03 5.18 -2.53
CA LEU A 11 4.27 4.76 -1.36
C LEU A 11 3.22 3.73 -1.76
N PHE A 12 2.93 2.83 -0.83
CA PHE A 12 2.04 1.70 -1.02
C PHE A 12 0.94 1.69 0.04
N GLY A 13 -0.16 1.04 -0.30
CA GLY A 13 -1.24 0.72 0.61
C GLY A 13 -1.63 -0.75 0.53
N VAL A 14 -2.29 -1.23 1.57
CA VAL A 14 -2.80 -2.59 1.70
C VAL A 14 -4.28 -2.51 2.01
N ILE A 15 -5.09 -3.22 1.23
CA ILE A 15 -6.53 -3.36 1.43
C ILE A 15 -6.79 -4.84 1.71
N ALA A 16 -7.46 -5.14 2.82
CA ALA A 16 -7.75 -6.52 3.22
C ALA A 16 -9.23 -6.71 3.61
N GLU A 17 -9.81 -7.80 3.10
CA GLU A 17 -11.11 -8.32 3.54
C GLU A 17 -10.85 -9.40 4.59
N VAL A 18 -11.28 -9.15 5.83
CA VAL A 18 -11.02 -10.03 6.98
C VAL A 18 -12.33 -10.70 7.41
N ALA A 19 -12.29 -12.01 7.62
CA ALA A 19 -13.43 -12.80 8.06
C ALA A 19 -14.01 -12.23 9.37
N GLY A 20 -15.35 -12.12 9.42
CA GLY A 20 -16.06 -11.55 10.56
C GLY A 20 -16.03 -10.02 10.63
N ARG A 21 -15.62 -9.32 9.56
CA ARG A 21 -15.74 -7.86 9.45
C ARG A 21 -16.54 -7.46 8.20
N ASP A 22 -17.39 -6.46 8.38
CA ASP A 22 -18.21 -5.91 7.29
C ASP A 22 -17.43 -4.91 6.43
N LYS A 23 -16.46 -4.21 7.02
CA LYS A 23 -15.61 -3.22 6.33
C LYS A 23 -14.20 -3.77 6.08
N GLN A 24 -13.65 -3.41 4.92
CA GLN A 24 -12.25 -3.69 4.59
C GLN A 24 -11.31 -2.93 5.52
N LEU A 25 -10.16 -3.54 5.83
CA LEU A 25 -9.07 -2.89 6.53
C LEU A 25 -8.13 -2.24 5.54
N ILE A 26 -7.68 -1.03 5.84
CA ILE A 26 -6.89 -0.23 4.91
C ILE A 26 -5.68 0.34 5.66
N LEU A 27 -4.48 0.00 5.20
CA LEU A 27 -3.22 0.55 5.70
C LEU A 27 -2.53 1.30 4.56
N LEU A 28 -2.19 2.57 4.75
CA LEU A 28 -1.63 3.43 3.69
C LEU A 28 -0.24 3.95 4.07
N ASN A 29 0.42 4.59 3.09
CA ASN A 29 1.67 5.32 3.24
C ASN A 29 2.85 4.44 3.69
N LEU A 30 2.91 3.21 3.19
CA LEU A 30 4.03 2.29 3.42
C LEU A 30 5.12 2.54 2.37
N THR A 31 6.38 2.65 2.80
CA THR A 31 7.51 2.47 1.88
C THR A 31 7.60 1.01 1.45
N PHE A 32 8.35 0.70 0.39
CA PHE A 32 8.47 -0.68 -0.08
C PHE A 32 9.06 -1.61 1.00
N GLY A 33 10.10 -1.15 1.71
CA GLY A 33 10.69 -1.91 2.82
C GLY A 33 9.71 -2.18 3.95
N ARG A 34 8.94 -1.15 4.37
CA ARG A 34 7.91 -1.31 5.42
C ARG A 34 6.77 -2.24 4.98
N LEU A 35 6.34 -2.15 3.72
CA LEU A 35 5.36 -3.07 3.16
C LEU A 35 5.83 -4.53 3.24
N ILE A 36 7.10 -4.79 2.92
CA ILE A 36 7.66 -6.14 3.03
C ILE A 36 7.72 -6.60 4.49
N ASP A 37 8.27 -5.78 5.38
CA ASP A 37 8.46 -6.14 6.79
C ASP A 37 7.16 -6.31 7.56
N GLU A 38 6.22 -5.39 7.38
CA GLU A 38 5.02 -5.28 8.21
C GLU A 38 3.86 -6.10 7.67
N VAL A 39 3.87 -6.45 6.38
CA VAL A 39 2.72 -7.11 5.73
C VAL A 39 3.14 -8.34 4.94
N VAL A 40 3.97 -8.19 3.91
CA VAL A 40 4.18 -9.28 2.94
C VAL A 40 4.91 -10.46 3.58
N LYS A 41 5.99 -10.22 4.31
CA LYS A 41 6.74 -11.28 5.00
C LYS A 41 5.86 -11.97 6.05
N PRO A 42 5.23 -11.26 7.02
CA PRO A 42 4.35 -11.91 7.99
C PRO A 42 3.19 -12.68 7.36
N TYR A 43 2.61 -12.15 6.27
CA TYR A 43 1.56 -12.84 5.53
C TYR A 43 2.04 -14.14 4.86
N ASP A 44 3.28 -14.19 4.37
CA ASP A 44 3.87 -15.40 3.78
C ASP A 44 4.33 -16.41 4.84
N THR A 45 4.82 -15.94 5.99
CA THR A 45 5.29 -16.80 7.10
C THR A 45 4.19 -17.19 8.10
N GLU A 46 2.94 -16.80 7.83
CA GLU A 46 1.77 -17.02 8.70
C GLU A 46 1.89 -16.38 10.09
N GLU A 47 2.78 -15.40 10.24
CA GLU A 47 2.90 -14.59 11.45
C GLU A 47 1.74 -13.60 11.58
N ALA A 48 1.46 -13.18 12.81
CA ALA A 48 0.49 -12.12 13.07
C ALA A 48 1.07 -10.75 12.71
N PHE A 49 0.26 -9.89 12.12
CA PHE A 49 0.63 -8.52 11.75
C PHE A 49 -0.57 -7.58 11.84
N PHE A 50 -0.37 -6.29 11.62
CA PHE A 50 -1.43 -5.29 11.80
C PHE A 50 -1.82 -4.63 10.48
N ILE A 51 -3.12 -4.54 10.23
CA ILE A 51 -3.70 -3.68 9.19
C ILE A 51 -4.68 -2.76 9.89
N ASP A 52 -4.52 -1.44 9.73
CA ASP A 52 -5.39 -0.44 10.37
C ASP A 52 -5.48 -0.62 11.91
N GLY A 53 -4.35 -0.93 12.56
CA GLY A 53 -4.28 -1.20 14.01
C GLY A 53 -4.91 -2.52 14.46
N VAL A 54 -5.45 -3.33 13.54
CA VAL A 54 -6.10 -4.60 13.86
C VAL A 54 -5.12 -5.76 13.65
N PRO A 55 -4.92 -6.63 14.66
CA PRO A 55 -4.11 -7.83 14.48
C PRO A 55 -4.82 -8.84 13.57
N VAL A 56 -4.12 -9.26 12.53
CA VAL A 56 -4.58 -10.21 11.51
C VAL A 56 -3.55 -11.30 11.29
N THR A 57 -4.04 -12.43 10.78
CA THR A 57 -3.25 -13.60 10.39
C THR A 57 -3.73 -14.04 9.00
N ARG A 58 -2.86 -14.71 8.23
CA ARG A 58 -3.16 -15.14 6.85
C ARG A 58 -4.51 -15.87 6.72
N ASN A 59 -4.81 -16.78 7.64
CA ASN A 59 -6.05 -17.58 7.65
C ASN A 59 -7.34 -16.78 7.87
N LYS A 60 -7.27 -15.56 8.42
CA LYS A 60 -8.44 -14.68 8.61
C LYS A 60 -8.66 -13.76 7.42
N ILE A 61 -7.72 -13.69 6.47
CA ILE A 61 -7.78 -12.78 5.33
C ILE A 61 -8.38 -13.54 4.15
N SER A 62 -9.57 -13.13 3.73
CA SER A 62 -10.24 -13.68 2.55
C SER A 62 -9.67 -13.10 1.25
N ARG A 63 -9.25 -11.83 1.29
CA ARG A 63 -8.62 -11.13 0.17
C ARG A 63 -7.63 -10.10 0.68
N ILE A 64 -6.47 -10.01 0.04
CA ILE A 64 -5.50 -8.93 0.23
C ILE A 64 -5.13 -8.33 -1.12
N LYS A 65 -5.04 -7.01 -1.16
CA LYS A 65 -4.51 -6.25 -2.29
C LYS A 65 -3.45 -5.29 -1.82
N ILE A 66 -2.42 -5.13 -2.63
CA ILE A 66 -1.39 -4.12 -2.47
C ILE A 66 -1.57 -3.11 -3.59
N ILE A 67 -1.68 -1.85 -3.23
CA ILE A 67 -1.89 -0.74 -4.16
C ILE A 67 -0.72 0.23 -4.13
N SER A 68 -0.40 0.81 -5.29
CA SER A 68 0.50 1.95 -5.41
C SER A 68 -0.28 3.25 -5.20
N LEU A 69 0.23 4.13 -4.33
CA LEU A 69 -0.38 5.42 -4.01
C LEU A 69 0.15 6.48 -4.96
N THR A 70 -0.43 6.50 -6.16
CA THR A 70 -0.01 7.41 -7.24
C THR A 70 -0.15 8.89 -6.86
N GLN A 71 0.45 9.77 -7.65
CA GLN A 71 0.22 11.22 -7.49
C GLN A 71 -1.26 11.59 -7.58
N ARG A 72 -2.05 10.91 -8.42
CA ARG A 72 -3.50 11.14 -8.52
C ARG A 72 -4.20 10.78 -7.22
N PHE A 73 -3.83 9.65 -6.60
CA PHE A 73 -4.36 9.24 -5.30
C PHE A 73 -4.06 10.30 -4.23
N ARG A 74 -2.80 10.72 -4.13
CA ARG A 74 -2.37 11.73 -3.15
C ARG A 74 -3.09 13.07 -3.35
N ASN A 75 -3.32 13.48 -4.59
CA ASN A 75 -4.12 14.67 -4.90
C ASN A 75 -5.59 14.49 -4.49
N GLY A 76 -6.18 13.32 -4.75
CA GLY A 76 -7.56 13.01 -4.38
C GLY A 76 -7.79 13.02 -2.87
N ILE A 77 -6.87 12.42 -2.10
CA ILE A 77 -6.90 12.48 -0.63
C ILE A 77 -6.75 13.91 -0.12
N ARG A 78 -5.80 14.69 -0.67
CA ARG A 78 -5.65 16.11 -0.30
C ARG A 78 -6.93 16.92 -0.60
N GLN A 79 -7.63 16.61 -1.68
CA GLN A 79 -8.91 17.26 -1.98
C GLN A 79 -10.00 16.87 -0.97
N LEU A 80 -10.06 15.60 -0.58
CA LEU A 80 -10.97 15.12 0.46
C LEU A 80 -10.71 15.81 1.81
N GLU A 81 -9.44 15.89 2.22
CA GLU A 81 -9.01 16.57 3.45
C GLU A 81 -9.35 18.05 3.45
N ARG A 82 -9.12 18.76 2.33
CA ARG A 82 -9.50 20.16 2.18
C ARG A 82 -11.02 20.35 2.33
N GLY A 83 -11.82 19.46 1.75
CA GLY A 83 -13.27 19.51 1.90
C GLY A 83 -13.75 19.32 3.34
N LEU A 84 -13.03 18.54 4.13
CA LEU A 84 -13.32 18.32 5.56
C LEU A 84 -12.87 19.47 6.46
N THR A 85 -11.82 20.21 6.09
CA THR A 85 -11.11 21.09 7.04
C THR A 85 -11.09 22.57 6.64
N GLN A 86 -11.28 22.92 5.36
CA GLN A 86 -11.02 24.27 4.84
C GLN A 86 -12.22 24.89 4.13
N MET A 87 -13.28 24.13 3.86
CA MET A 87 -14.50 24.63 3.18
C MET A 87 -15.52 25.18 4.19
N ASP A 88 -16.64 25.73 3.69
CA ASP A 88 -17.74 26.19 4.53
C ASP A 88 -18.38 25.04 5.33
N ASN A 89 -19.07 25.37 6.43
CA ASN A 89 -19.64 24.41 7.36
C ASN A 89 -20.62 23.41 6.70
N GLN A 90 -21.39 23.85 5.70
CA GLN A 90 -22.33 22.97 5.01
C GLN A 90 -21.58 21.95 4.16
N THR A 91 -20.53 22.38 3.45
CA THR A 91 -19.67 21.49 2.68
C THR A 91 -18.90 20.51 3.56
N GLN A 92 -18.32 20.97 4.69
CA GLN A 92 -17.64 20.09 5.64
C GLN A 92 -18.56 18.98 6.16
N LYS A 93 -19.82 19.32 6.49
CA LYS A 93 -20.82 18.35 6.92
C LYS A 93 -21.09 17.29 5.84
N ILE A 94 -21.32 17.71 4.60
CA ILE A 94 -21.54 16.78 3.47
C ILE A 94 -20.33 15.87 3.26
N TYR A 95 -19.12 16.41 3.34
CA TYR A 95 -17.88 15.63 3.19
C TYR A 95 -17.69 14.62 4.32
N GLY A 96 -18.02 15.00 5.57
CA GLY A 96 -17.99 14.10 6.71
C GLY A 96 -19.01 12.96 6.58
N GLU A 97 -20.26 13.29 6.22
CA GLU A 97 -21.33 12.31 6.02
C GLU A 97 -21.03 11.33 4.86
N GLN A 98 -20.29 11.79 3.85
CA GLN A 98 -19.95 11.00 2.66
C GLN A 98 -18.49 10.51 2.65
N TYR A 99 -17.80 10.54 3.79
CA TYR A 99 -16.36 10.27 3.85
C TYR A 99 -16.00 8.92 3.23
N ASP A 100 -16.63 7.84 3.72
CA ASP A 100 -16.37 6.47 3.28
C ASP A 100 -16.54 6.33 1.75
N THR A 101 -17.66 6.82 1.22
CA THR A 101 -17.97 6.76 -0.22
C THR A 101 -16.94 7.53 -1.06
N ARG A 102 -16.54 8.73 -0.61
CA ARG A 102 -15.57 9.56 -1.34
C ARG A 102 -14.17 8.97 -1.27
N PHE A 103 -13.78 8.46 -0.12
CA PHE A 103 -12.51 7.79 0.07
C PHE A 103 -12.41 6.51 -0.79
N GLU A 104 -13.46 5.68 -0.80
CA GLU A 104 -13.54 4.50 -1.66
C GLU A 104 -13.45 4.88 -3.14
N HIS A 105 -14.12 5.97 -3.55
CA HIS A 105 -14.02 6.48 -4.91
C HIS A 105 -12.58 6.87 -5.29
N VAL A 106 -11.87 7.58 -4.42
CA VAL A 106 -10.46 7.94 -4.63
C VAL A 106 -9.59 6.68 -4.74
N LEU A 107 -9.77 5.71 -3.85
CA LEU A 107 -9.06 4.44 -3.89
C LEU A 107 -9.26 3.71 -5.23
N ARG A 108 -10.51 3.55 -5.67
CA ARG A 108 -10.83 2.79 -6.88
C ARG A 108 -10.37 3.45 -8.18
N THR A 109 -10.38 4.77 -8.22
CA THR A 109 -10.11 5.52 -9.47
C THR A 109 -8.66 5.96 -9.60
N SER A 110 -7.94 6.09 -8.49
CA SER A 110 -6.64 6.76 -8.46
C SER A 110 -5.49 5.89 -7.92
N ALA A 111 -5.78 4.71 -7.34
CA ALA A 111 -4.76 3.75 -6.95
C ALA A 111 -4.60 2.63 -7.99
N GLU A 112 -3.40 2.07 -8.09
CA GLU A 112 -3.08 0.98 -9.02
C GLU A 112 -2.83 -0.31 -8.24
N ASP A 113 -3.46 -1.42 -8.65
CA ASP A 113 -3.22 -2.73 -8.04
C ASP A 113 -1.86 -3.27 -8.51
N VAL A 114 -0.92 -3.40 -7.56
CA VAL A 114 0.46 -3.84 -7.81
C VAL A 114 0.79 -5.14 -7.07
N THR A 115 -0.24 -5.85 -6.60
CA THR A 115 -0.11 -7.06 -5.77
C THR A 115 0.83 -8.09 -6.40
N SER A 116 0.61 -8.40 -7.68
CA SER A 116 1.40 -9.41 -8.41
C SER A 116 2.87 -9.01 -8.54
N GLN A 117 3.16 -7.72 -8.77
CA GLN A 117 4.51 -7.20 -8.93
C GLN A 117 5.27 -7.25 -7.60
N VAL A 118 4.62 -6.87 -6.51
CA VAL A 118 5.22 -6.96 -5.16
C VAL A 118 5.49 -8.41 -4.77
N VAL A 119 4.50 -9.30 -4.96
CA VAL A 119 4.67 -10.73 -4.65
C VAL A 119 5.80 -11.35 -5.47
N LYS A 120 5.92 -11.00 -6.76
CA LYS A 120 7.03 -11.44 -7.62
C LYS A 120 8.37 -10.96 -7.08
N ALA A 121 8.50 -9.68 -6.76
CA ALA A 121 9.73 -9.10 -6.22
C ALA A 121 10.14 -9.77 -4.89
N TYR A 122 9.19 -9.94 -3.98
CA TYR A 122 9.41 -10.64 -2.71
C TYR A 122 9.87 -12.08 -2.93
N ASN A 123 9.18 -12.84 -3.78
CA ASN A 123 9.50 -14.26 -4.03
C ASN A 123 10.88 -14.47 -4.67
N GLN A 124 11.36 -13.50 -5.45
CA GLN A 124 12.65 -13.61 -6.15
C GLN A 124 13.82 -13.11 -5.31
N ALA A 125 13.67 -12.00 -4.59
CA ALA A 125 14.77 -11.39 -3.86
C ALA A 125 14.78 -11.76 -2.37
N VAL A 126 13.62 -11.73 -1.70
CA VAL A 126 13.54 -11.81 -0.23
C VAL A 126 13.31 -13.24 0.25
N LYS A 127 12.27 -13.90 -0.29
CA LYS A 127 11.82 -15.23 0.14
C LYS A 127 12.95 -16.29 0.17
N PRO A 128 13.85 -16.38 -0.83
CA PRO A 128 14.91 -17.39 -0.85
C PRO A 128 15.91 -17.25 0.31
N SER A 129 16.06 -16.04 0.85
CA SER A 129 17.04 -15.70 1.87
C SER A 129 16.38 -15.33 3.20
N LEU A 130 15.14 -15.79 3.46
CA LEU A 130 14.38 -15.43 4.66
C LEU A 130 15.10 -15.74 5.97
N LYS A 131 15.86 -16.84 6.02
CA LYS A 131 16.64 -17.24 7.20
C LYS A 131 17.70 -16.20 7.57
N ASP A 132 18.29 -15.56 6.56
CA ASP A 132 19.33 -14.55 6.70
C ASP A 132 18.78 -13.14 6.48
N TYR A 133 17.47 -12.95 6.64
CA TYR A 133 16.81 -11.70 6.28
C TYR A 133 17.32 -10.52 7.11
N LEU A 134 17.42 -10.66 8.44
CA LEU A 134 17.85 -9.54 9.31
C LEU A 134 19.28 -9.05 8.99
N PRO A 135 20.29 -9.93 8.86
CA PRO A 135 21.63 -9.50 8.47
C PRO A 135 21.72 -8.84 7.09
N LYS A 136 20.85 -9.23 6.14
CA LYS A 136 20.90 -8.79 4.73
C LYS A 136 19.72 -7.90 4.32
N ARG A 137 18.96 -7.36 5.28
CA ARG A 137 17.66 -6.73 5.04
C ARG A 137 17.74 -5.67 3.94
N GLU A 138 18.67 -4.73 4.08
CA GLU A 138 18.81 -3.61 3.16
C GLU A 138 19.14 -4.06 1.73
N GLU A 139 20.06 -5.03 1.60
CA GLU A 139 20.43 -5.62 0.31
C GLU A 139 19.24 -6.34 -0.35
N LEU A 140 18.51 -7.14 0.43
CA LEU A 140 17.35 -7.88 -0.06
C LEU A 140 16.19 -6.96 -0.47
N ILE A 141 15.92 -5.90 0.32
CA ILE A 141 14.92 -4.90 -0.01
C ILE A 141 15.32 -4.10 -1.25
N SER A 142 16.59 -3.72 -1.39
CA SER A 142 17.10 -3.02 -2.57
C SER A 142 16.99 -3.88 -3.83
N GLY A 143 17.38 -5.17 -3.73
CA GLY A 143 17.21 -6.14 -4.81
C GLY A 143 15.74 -6.34 -5.20
N ALA A 144 14.86 -6.47 -4.20
CA ALA A 144 13.41 -6.58 -4.43
C ALA A 144 12.84 -5.34 -5.10
N THR A 145 13.29 -4.14 -4.70
CA THR A 145 12.88 -2.87 -5.31
C THR A 145 13.26 -2.83 -6.79
N THR A 146 14.47 -3.28 -7.13
CA THR A 146 14.93 -3.35 -8.53
C THR A 146 14.01 -4.25 -9.36
N ILE A 147 13.71 -5.46 -8.86
CA ILE A 147 12.81 -6.41 -9.53
C ILE A 147 11.40 -5.83 -9.69
N PHE A 148 10.90 -5.15 -8.65
CA PHE A 148 9.60 -4.51 -8.67
C PHE A 148 9.53 -3.43 -9.76
N VAL A 149 10.52 -2.53 -9.83
CA VAL A 149 10.58 -1.46 -10.83
C VAL A 149 10.59 -2.03 -12.25
N GLU A 150 11.36 -3.10 -12.50
CA GLU A 150 11.36 -3.78 -13.80
C GLU A 150 10.01 -4.43 -14.11
N ALA A 151 9.34 -5.03 -13.12
CA ALA A 151 8.00 -5.59 -13.29
C ALA A 151 6.95 -4.50 -13.61
N MET A 152 7.08 -3.32 -13.02
CA MET A 152 6.21 -2.17 -13.32
C MET A 152 6.44 -1.63 -14.73
N LYS A 153 7.70 -1.55 -15.20
CA LYS A 153 8.01 -1.16 -16.59
C LYS A 153 7.40 -2.11 -17.62
N ALA A 154 7.37 -3.41 -17.32
CA ALA A 154 6.76 -4.41 -18.18
C ALA A 154 5.23 -4.30 -18.24
N LEU A 155 4.58 -3.83 -17.18
CA LEU A 155 3.13 -3.61 -17.11
C LEU A 155 2.67 -2.36 -17.88
N ALA A 156 3.53 -1.34 -17.95
CA ALA A 156 3.24 -0.08 -18.64
C ALA A 156 3.39 -0.16 -20.18
N ARG A 157 3.76 -1.32 -20.72
CA ARG A 157 3.87 -1.60 -22.16
C ARG A 157 2.68 -2.40 -22.64
#